data_AF-A0A968FPD2-F1
#
_entry.id   AF-A0A968FPD2-F1
#
_cell.length_a   1.000
_cell.length_b   1.000
_cell.length_c   1.000
_cell.angle_alpha   90.00
_cell.angle_beta   90.00
_cell.angle_gamma   90.00
#
_symmetry.space_group_name_H-M   'P 1'
#
loop_
_entity.id
_entity.type
_entity.pdbx_description
1 polymer ?
#
loop_
_entity_poly.entity_id
_entity_poly.type
_entity_poly.pdbx_seq_one_letter_code
_entity_poly.pdbx_strand_id
1 'polypeptide(L)' 'AEENRALLFFDEADSFLRPREAAVRSWEVTEVNELLTQMETFRGVFLCATNFLNGLDSAALRRFTFKVEFR' A
#
# COMPACT_ATOMS: atom_id res chain seq x y z
N ALA A 1 13.77 -1.79 -9.54
CA ALA A 1 14.16 -1.44 -8.15
C ALA A 1 14.96 -2.58 -7.50
N GLU A 2 14.50 -3.83 -7.58
CA GLU A 2 15.20 -5.00 -6.99
C GLU A 2 16.67 -5.15 -7.44
N GLU A 3 16.97 -4.97 -8.73
CA GLU A 3 18.35 -5.12 -9.25
C GLU A 3 19.32 -4.03 -8.78
N ASN A 4 18.83 -2.89 -8.28
CA ASN A 4 19.65 -1.75 -7.88
C ASN A 4 19.69 -1.50 -6.36
N ARG A 5 19.19 -2.44 -5.53
CA ARG A 5 18.94 -2.21 -4.09
C ARG A 5 18.14 -0.93 -3.83
N ALA A 6 17.24 -0.57 -4.74
CA ALA A 6 16.47 0.64 -4.63
C ALA A 6 15.26 0.41 -3.71
N LEU A 7 14.94 1.44 -2.93
CA LEU A 7 13.75 1.48 -2.08
C LEU A 7 12.56 1.98 -2.89
N LEU A 8 11.41 1.33 -2.75
CA LEU A 8 10.16 1.78 -3.32
C LEU A 8 9.43 2.62 -2.28
N PHE A 9 9.29 3.92 -2.55
CA PHE A 9 8.62 4.87 -1.66
C PHE A 9 7.36 5.40 -2.33
N PHE A 10 6.22 5.20 -1.69
CA PHE A 10 4.95 5.83 -2.06
C PHE A 10 4.58 6.90 -1.06
N ASP A 11 4.40 8.11 -1.55
CA ASP A 11 3.72 9.16 -0.81
C ASP A 11 2.21 9.10 -1.12
N GLU A 12 1.38 9.58 -0.20
CA GLU A 12 -0.09 9.54 -0.30
C GLU A 12 -0.65 8.13 -0.59
N ALA A 13 -0.15 7.12 0.15
CA ALA A 13 -0.51 5.73 -0.09
C ALA A 13 -2.03 5.45 0.04
N ASP A 14 -2.79 6.30 0.73
CA ASP A 14 -4.25 6.28 0.81
C ASP A 14 -4.95 6.53 -0.53
N SER A 15 -4.28 7.14 -1.52
CA SER A 15 -4.81 7.24 -2.87
C SER A 15 -4.88 5.89 -3.59
N PHE A 16 -3.92 4.99 -3.33
CA PHE A 16 -3.80 3.68 -3.97
C PHE A 16 -4.38 2.53 -3.14
N LEU A 17 -4.32 2.64 -1.81
CA LEU A 17 -4.71 1.59 -0.88
C LEU A 17 -6.05 1.90 -0.20
N ARG A 18 -7.03 2.38 -0.97
CA ARG A 18 -8.37 2.68 -0.45
C ARG A 18 -9.09 1.41 0.00
N PRO A 19 -10.03 1.50 0.95
CA PRO A 19 -10.78 0.34 1.41
C PRO A 19 -11.63 -0.19 0.26
N ARG A 20 -11.48 -1.47 -0.07
CA ARG A 20 -12.22 -2.11 -1.17
C ARG A 20 -13.74 -2.06 -0.96
N GLU A 21 -14.18 -1.97 0.30
CA GLU A 21 -15.57 -1.82 0.71
C GLU A 21 -16.19 -0.47 0.30
N ALA A 22 -15.37 0.56 0.13
CA ALA A 22 -15.78 1.89 -0.29
C ALA A 22 -15.67 2.10 -1.81
N ALA A 23 -15.22 1.08 -2.55
CA ALA A 23 -15.07 1.15 -4.00
C ALA A 23 -16.46 1.24 -4.67
N VAL A 24 -16.60 2.22 -5.57
CA VAL A 24 -17.83 2.40 -6.36
C VAL A 24 -17.72 1.62 -7.66
N ARG A 25 -16.50 1.40 -8.16
CA ARG A 25 -16.23 0.72 -9.41
C ARG A 25 -15.42 -0.54 -9.17
N SER A 26 -15.74 -1.60 -9.90
CA SER A 26 -15.06 -2.90 -9.77
C SER A 26 -13.56 -2.84 -10.07
N TRP A 27 -13.12 -1.94 -10.96
CA TRP A 27 -11.70 -1.80 -11.30
C TRP A 27 -10.85 -1.24 -10.15
N GLU A 28 -11.44 -0.44 -9.24
CA GLU A 28 -10.73 0.09 -8.06
C GLU A 28 -10.33 -1.07 -7.14
N VAL A 29 -11.20 -2.07 -6.98
CA VAL A 29 -10.91 -3.29 -6.20
C VAL A 29 -9.80 -4.11 -6.86
N THR A 30 -9.84 -4.24 -8.19
CA THR A 30 -8.79 -4.94 -8.95
C THR A 30 -7.44 -4.25 -8.81
N GLU A 31 -7.39 -2.92 -8.86
CA GLU A 31 -6.16 -2.14 -8.68
C GLU A 31 -5.55 -2.35 -7.29
N VAL A 32 -6.37 -2.28 -6.23
CA VAL A 32 -5.90 -2.55 -4.86
C VAL A 32 -5.38 -3.98 -4.73
N ASN A 33 -6.10 -4.96 -5.28
CA ASN A 33 -5.69 -6.37 -5.19
C ASN A 33 -4.38 -6.64 -5.93
N GLU A 34 -4.17 -6.00 -7.08
CA GLU A 34 -2.89 -6.09 -7.80
C GLU A 34 -1.77 -5.49 -6.95
N LEU A 35 -1.99 -4.31 -6.35
CA LEU A 35 -1.00 -3.68 -5.47
C LEU A 35 -0.63 -4.57 -4.29
N LEU A 36 -1.63 -5.18 -3.65
CA LEU A 36 -1.42 -6.13 -2.54
C LEU A 36 -0.60 -7.35 -2.96
N THR A 37 -0.82 -7.84 -4.18
CA THR A 37 -0.06 -8.97 -4.75
C THR A 37 1.38 -8.57 -5.00
N GLN A 38 1.60 -7.39 -5.59
CA GLN A 38 2.93 -6.84 -5.81
C GLN A 38 3.68 -6.60 -4.50
N MET A 39 2.99 -6.13 -3.44
CA MET A 39 3.58 -5.98 -2.10
C MET A 39 4.06 -7.32 -1.51
N GLU A 40 3.44 -8.45 -1.85
CA GLU A 40 3.90 -9.77 -1.40
C GLU A 40 5.08 -10.30 -2.23
N THR A 41 5.10 -10.02 -3.53
CA THR A 41 6.15 -10.52 -4.43
C THR A 41 7.38 -9.62 -4.49
N PHE A 42 7.28 -8.37 -4.02
CA PHE A 42 8.38 -7.42 -4.02
C PHE A 42 9.43 -7.80 -2.96
N ARG A 43 10.64 -8.17 -3.42
CA ARG A 43 11.76 -8.59 -2.56
C ARG A 43 12.64 -7.42 -2.10
N GLY A 44 12.18 -6.19 -2.27
CA GLY A 44 12.87 -4.96 -1.85
C GLY A 44 12.29 -4.33 -0.57
N VAL A 45 12.79 -3.15 -0.21
CA VAL A 45 12.21 -2.34 0.88
C VAL A 45 11.09 -1.48 0.31
N PHE A 46 9.88 -1.62 0.84
CA PHE A 46 8.72 -0.81 0.51
C PHE A 46 8.38 0.11 1.67
N LEU A 47 8.29 1.42 1.41
CA LEU A 47 7.88 2.43 2.37
C LEU A 47 6.66 3.16 1.83
N CYS A 48 5.69 3.40 2.70
CA CYS A 48 4.54 4.25 2.41
C CYS A 48 4.43 5.37 3.44
N ALA A 49 4.14 6.57 2.97
CA ALA A 49 3.68 7.68 3.77
C ALA A 49 2.21 7.97 3.44
N THR A 50 1.41 8.29 4.46
CA THR A 50 0.04 8.75 4.28
C THR A 50 -0.34 9.64 5.46
N ASN A 51 -1.21 10.62 5.19
CA ASN A 51 -1.87 11.41 6.23
C ASN A 51 -3.14 10.73 6.76
N PHE A 52 -3.61 9.66 6.12
CA PHE A 52 -4.89 9.04 6.38
C PHE A 52 -4.77 7.53 6.64
N LEU A 53 -4.05 7.17 7.70
CA LEU A 53 -3.85 5.77 8.12
C LEU A 53 -5.17 5.01 8.32
N ASN A 54 -6.20 5.67 8.86
CA ASN A 54 -7.51 5.07 9.14
C ASN A 54 -8.32 4.75 7.87
N GLY A 55 -7.96 5.32 6.72
CA GLY A 55 -8.63 5.05 5.45
C GLY A 55 -7.91 4.05 4.56
N LEU A 56 -6.88 3.39 5.06
CA LEU A 56 -6.17 2.36 4.29
C LEU A 56 -6.89 1.01 4.35
N ASP A 57 -6.76 0.22 3.29
CA ASP A 57 -7.24 -1.16 3.23
C ASP A 57 -6.62 -2.00 4.35
N SER A 58 -7.48 -2.71 5.08
CA SER A 58 -7.09 -3.53 6.23
C SER A 58 -6.12 -4.66 5.85
N ALA A 59 -6.17 -5.16 4.62
CA ALA A 59 -5.25 -6.18 4.13
C ALA A 59 -3.88 -5.59 3.78
N ALA A 60 -3.82 -4.34 3.31
CA ALA A 60 -2.56 -3.63 3.12
C ALA A 60 -1.86 -3.38 4.47
N LEU A 61 -2.62 -2.87 5.45
CA LEU A 61 -2.11 -2.65 6.81
C LEU A 61 -1.55 -3.91 7.47
N ARG A 62 -2.08 -5.10 7.16
CA ARG A 62 -1.54 -6.37 7.70
C ARG A 62 -0.20 -6.77 7.08
N ARG A 63 0.13 -6.28 5.88
CA ARG A 63 1.37 -6.60 5.15
C ARG A 63 2.54 -5.68 5.49
N PHE A 64 2.26 -4.51 6.06
CA PHE A 64 3.31 -3.66 6.60
C PHE A 64 3.87 -4.23 7.90
N THR A 65 5.16 -4.57 7.88
CA THR A 65 5.90 -5.02 9.06
C THR A 65 6.06 -3.91 10.09
N PHE A 66 6.30 -2.67 9.63
CA PHE A 66 6.47 -1.51 10.48
C PHE A 66 5.37 -0.49 10.22
N LYS A 67 4.81 0.05 11.30
CA LYS A 67 3.84 1.14 11.28
C LYS A 67 4.36 2.19 12.25
N VAL A 68 4.79 3.32 11.71
CA VAL A 68 5.37 4.41 12.50
C VAL A 68 4.45 5.61 12.36
N GLU A 69 3.96 6.10 13.49
CA GLU A 69 3.22 7.35 13.56
C GLU A 69 4.18 8.46 13.99
N PHE A 70 4.22 9.55 13.23
CA PHE A 70 5.00 10.74 13.58
C PHE A 70 4.11 11.72 14.36
N ARG A 71 4.61 12.24 15.49
CA ARG A 71 3.96 13.27 16.30
C ARG A 71 4.78 14.55 16.28
#